data_AF-W2S3B7-F1
#
_entry.id   AF-W2S3B7-F1
#
_cell.length_a   1.000
_cell.length_b   1.000
_cell.length_c   1.000
_cell.angle_alpha   90.00
_cell.angle_beta   90.00
_cell.angle_gamma   90.00
#
_symmetry.space_group_name_H-M   'P 1'
#
loop_
_entity.id
_entity.type
_entity.pdbx_description
1 polymer ?
#
loop_
_entity_poly.entity_id
_entity_poly.type
_entity_poly.pdbx_seq_one_letter_code
_entity_poly.pdbx_strand_id
1 'polypeptide(L)'
;MNVFEGVEGGDSVVQSQPAGSSTSAAAAAAAAGGGQAKKTFPKTGVSYVLSLEHEYLNSHKLSICANCLALGFDKSLKRCAGCGMVDYCSKECQKAQWKQHKPFCHMTQGKGRPNGYLTAQAPEQLLRLLVDAYRLRTEVDHSDGDCDHGVYYNAETGRWPKGVVWAQGDAYADFQRWLDLCEEAAVLPEWWRFEDRMECLAMAIDKGEEAKESVWQTLDQAELVTRYEGDASVRSALLVLAELVVGYEGKGRAVNDKWYVKFSENLDLHPEERARLLKGSVEAVRRAFEDQGLKDKVEGKQNEEGDKAS
;
A
#
# COMPACT_ATOMS: atom_id res chain seq x y z
N MET A 1 59.53 -35.87 47.79
CA MET A 1 59.64 -34.71 48.70
C MET A 1 58.37 -33.91 48.47
N ASN A 2 57.23 -34.23 49.13
CA ASN A 2 56.85 -33.82 50.50
C ASN A 2 57.27 -32.36 50.76
N VAL A 3 56.39 -31.43 51.09
CA VAL A 3 55.54 -31.31 52.31
C VAL A 3 54.46 -30.24 51.98
N PHE A 4 53.14 -30.53 52.07
CA PHE A 4 52.19 -30.23 53.20
C PHE A 4 51.97 -28.70 53.43
N GLU A 5 50.79 -28.14 53.70
CA GLU A 5 49.60 -28.50 54.53
C GLU A 5 48.33 -27.86 53.90
N GLY A 6 47.11 -28.43 53.95
CA GLY A 6 46.19 -28.55 55.11
C GLY A 6 45.35 -27.27 55.27
N VAL A 7 44.01 -27.22 55.39
CA VAL A 7 43.09 -27.99 56.24
C VAL A 7 41.61 -27.63 55.89
N GLU A 8 40.76 -28.66 55.77
CA GLU A 8 39.36 -28.90 56.25
C GLU A 8 38.28 -27.79 56.14
N GLY A 9 36.99 -28.05 55.89
CA GLY A 9 36.16 -29.26 55.86
C GLY A 9 34.69 -28.86 56.10
N GLY A 10 33.71 -29.67 55.65
CA GLY A 10 32.31 -29.53 56.09
C GLY A 10 31.22 -29.85 55.06
N ASP A 11 30.91 -31.14 54.90
CA ASP A 11 29.72 -31.69 54.24
C ASP A 11 28.45 -31.56 55.12
N SER A 12 27.26 -31.39 54.49
CA SER A 12 26.03 -32.19 54.74
C SER A 12 24.84 -31.53 54.02
N VAL A 13 24.28 -32.12 52.95
CA VAL A 13 23.20 -33.14 52.91
C VAL A 13 21.77 -32.57 53.10
N VAL A 14 21.05 -32.56 51.96
CA VAL A 14 19.67 -33.03 51.68
C VAL A 14 18.50 -32.52 52.56
N GLN A 15 17.43 -32.03 51.90
CA GLN A 15 16.00 -32.43 52.04
C GLN A 15 15.08 -31.33 51.46
N SER A 16 14.48 -31.56 50.29
CA SER A 16 13.09 -32.03 50.06
C SER A 16 11.99 -30.95 50.23
N GLN A 17 11.19 -30.78 49.18
CA GLN A 17 10.00 -29.91 49.06
C GLN A 17 8.92 -30.22 50.12
N PRO A 18 7.90 -29.36 50.28
CA PRO A 18 6.65 -29.65 49.57
C PRO A 18 5.86 -28.43 49.04
N ALA A 19 4.90 -28.75 48.17
CA ALA A 19 3.90 -27.87 47.58
C ALA A 19 2.70 -27.59 48.51
N GLY A 20 1.97 -26.50 48.22
CA GLY A 20 0.62 -26.17 48.75
C GLY A 20 0.38 -24.65 48.61
N SER A 21 -0.37 -24.11 47.65
CA SER A 21 -1.81 -24.20 47.32
C SER A 21 -2.59 -22.98 47.82
N SER A 22 -3.33 -22.34 46.88
CA SER A 22 -4.54 -21.51 47.07
C SER A 22 -4.30 -20.10 47.65
N THR A 23 -4.97 -18.99 47.28
CA THR A 23 -6.25 -18.73 46.61
C THR A 23 -6.26 -17.35 45.95
N SER A 24 -7.13 -17.22 44.93
CA SER A 24 -7.76 -16.06 44.29
C SER A 24 -7.64 -14.64 44.89
N ALA A 25 -7.40 -13.66 44.01
CA ALA A 25 -8.20 -12.44 43.94
C ALA A 25 -8.09 -11.81 42.54
N ALA A 26 -9.22 -11.75 41.83
CA ALA A 26 -9.37 -10.91 40.65
C ALA A 26 -9.38 -9.44 41.08
N ALA A 27 -8.56 -8.62 40.43
CA ALA A 27 -8.77 -7.17 40.36
C ALA A 27 -8.34 -6.69 38.98
N ALA A 28 -9.30 -6.13 38.27
CA ALA A 28 -9.15 -5.50 36.97
C ALA A 28 -8.11 -4.38 37.01
N ALA A 29 -7.24 -4.33 36.00
CA ALA A 29 -6.51 -3.12 35.64
C ALA A 29 -6.67 -2.89 34.14
N ALA A 30 -7.28 -1.74 33.87
CA ALA A 30 -7.77 -1.28 32.59
C ALA A 30 -6.64 -1.02 31.57
N ALA A 31 -7.03 -1.07 30.31
CA ALA A 31 -6.28 -0.60 29.17
C ALA A 31 -5.88 0.88 29.32
N ALA A 32 -4.58 1.16 29.25
CA ALA A 32 -4.03 2.44 28.80
C ALA A 32 -2.54 2.27 28.50
N GLY A 33 -2.16 2.26 27.22
CA GLY A 33 -0.76 2.14 26.82
C GLY A 33 -0.52 1.72 25.38
N GLY A 34 -1.34 2.20 24.44
CA GLY A 34 -1.06 2.06 23.01
C GLY A 34 0.08 2.99 22.60
N GLY A 35 1.33 2.65 22.93
CA GLY A 35 2.48 3.33 22.36
C GLY A 35 2.39 3.24 20.84
N GLN A 36 2.29 4.38 20.16
CA GLN A 36 2.29 4.41 18.70
C GLN A 36 3.57 3.71 18.23
N ALA A 37 3.43 2.58 17.53
CA ALA A 37 4.56 1.84 17.00
C ALA A 37 5.46 2.80 16.21
N LYS A 38 6.75 2.84 16.56
CA LYS A 38 7.73 3.74 15.97
C LYS A 38 7.76 3.54 14.45
N LYS A 39 7.36 4.55 13.70
CA LYS A 39 7.46 4.57 12.24
C LYS A 39 8.93 4.57 11.81
N THR A 40 9.20 3.99 10.66
CA THR A 40 10.55 3.79 10.11
C THR A 40 10.77 4.52 8.80
N PHE A 41 9.71 4.90 8.09
CA PHE A 41 9.71 5.76 6.92
C PHE A 41 8.36 6.48 6.79
N PRO A 42 8.26 7.51 5.93
CA PRO A 42 7.08 8.37 5.84
C PRO A 42 5.87 7.66 5.23
N LYS A 43 4.66 8.08 5.64
CA LYS A 43 3.43 7.75 4.93
C LYS A 43 3.28 8.63 3.68
N THR A 44 2.67 8.07 2.64
CA THR A 44 2.39 8.73 1.38
C THR A 44 0.97 9.30 1.34
N GLY A 45 0.72 10.34 0.57
CA GLY A 45 -0.60 10.96 0.40
C GLY A 45 -1.57 10.06 -0.29
N VAL A 46 -1.09 9.35 -1.30
CA VAL A 46 -1.88 8.34 -1.97
C VAL A 46 -2.36 7.27 -1.00
N SER A 47 -1.61 6.94 0.06
CA SER A 47 -2.12 6.03 1.11
C SER A 47 -3.30 6.61 1.90
N TYR A 48 -3.40 7.94 2.04
CA TYR A 48 -4.57 8.60 2.63
C TYR A 48 -5.75 8.57 1.66
N VAL A 49 -5.53 8.99 0.41
CA VAL A 49 -6.58 9.01 -0.64
C VAL A 49 -7.16 7.62 -0.83
N LEU A 50 -6.32 6.60 -1.00
CA LEU A 50 -6.74 5.20 -1.14
C LEU A 50 -7.55 4.70 0.08
N SER A 51 -7.20 5.14 1.29
CA SER A 51 -7.99 4.79 2.48
C SER A 51 -9.37 5.45 2.46
N LEU A 52 -9.50 6.67 1.93
CA LEU A 52 -10.78 7.36 1.79
C LEU A 52 -11.63 6.72 0.68
N GLU A 53 -11.05 6.42 -0.48
CA GLU A 53 -11.71 5.70 -1.57
C GLU A 53 -12.24 4.35 -1.08
N HIS A 54 -11.40 3.59 -0.37
CA HIS A 54 -11.79 2.28 0.14
C HIS A 54 -12.88 2.38 1.21
N GLU A 55 -12.83 3.41 2.07
CA GLU A 55 -13.92 3.69 3.01
C GLU A 55 -15.25 3.94 2.30
N TYR A 56 -15.21 4.77 1.25
CA TYR A 56 -16.39 5.08 0.46
C TYR A 56 -16.96 3.84 -0.24
N LEU A 57 -16.13 3.01 -0.87
CA LEU A 57 -16.59 1.76 -1.48
C LEU A 57 -17.15 0.78 -0.44
N ASN A 58 -16.52 0.67 0.73
CA ASN A 58 -16.99 -0.17 1.83
C ASN A 58 -18.36 0.30 2.36
N SER A 59 -18.56 1.60 2.54
CA SER A 59 -19.84 2.14 3.03
C SER A 59 -21.00 1.92 2.06
N HIS A 60 -20.70 1.77 0.76
CA HIS A 60 -21.67 1.45 -0.29
C HIS A 60 -21.70 -0.04 -0.65
N LYS A 61 -21.03 -0.89 0.13
CA LYS A 61 -20.97 -2.35 -0.04
C LYS A 61 -20.39 -2.83 -1.38
N LEU A 62 -19.56 -2.01 -2.03
CA LEU A 62 -18.86 -2.35 -3.27
C LEU A 62 -17.45 -2.90 -3.06
N SER A 63 -16.96 -2.91 -1.82
CA SER A 63 -15.72 -3.61 -1.46
C SER A 63 -15.86 -5.13 -1.54
N ILE A 64 -14.74 -5.83 -1.74
CA ILE A 64 -14.66 -7.30 -1.77
C ILE A 64 -13.77 -7.83 -0.65
N CYS A 65 -14.05 -9.03 -0.17
CA CYS A 65 -13.17 -9.69 0.79
C CYS A 65 -11.86 -10.10 0.10
N ALA A 66 -10.73 -9.62 0.60
CA ALA A 66 -9.44 -9.87 -0.05
C ALA A 66 -8.93 -11.31 0.04
N ASN A 67 -9.55 -12.16 0.86
CA ASN A 67 -9.21 -13.59 0.95
C ASN A 67 -10.15 -14.49 0.15
N CYS A 68 -11.46 -14.28 0.26
CA CYS A 68 -12.47 -15.19 -0.32
C CYS A 68 -13.31 -14.56 -1.43
N LEU A 69 -13.01 -13.31 -1.80
CA LEU A 69 -13.66 -12.54 -2.86
C LEU A 69 -15.16 -12.31 -2.68
N ALA A 70 -15.72 -12.63 -1.51
CA ALA A 70 -17.11 -12.34 -1.17
C ALA A 70 -17.40 -10.84 -1.27
N LEU A 71 -18.52 -10.49 -1.92
CA LEU A 71 -18.93 -9.11 -2.11
C LEU A 71 -19.50 -8.51 -0.82
N GLY A 72 -19.39 -7.19 -0.66
CA GLY A 72 -20.01 -6.47 0.45
C GLY A 72 -21.53 -6.63 0.51
N PHE A 73 -22.18 -6.84 -0.63
CA PHE A 73 -23.62 -7.15 -0.69
C PHE A 73 -23.96 -8.48 0.01
N ASP A 74 -23.09 -9.50 -0.11
CA ASP A 74 -23.31 -10.83 0.45
C ASP A 74 -22.94 -10.90 1.93
N LYS A 75 -21.85 -10.23 2.32
CA LYS A 75 -21.31 -10.28 3.69
C LYS A 75 -20.91 -8.90 4.16
N SER A 76 -21.17 -8.62 5.44
CA SER A 76 -20.59 -7.44 6.10
C SER A 76 -19.06 -7.60 6.15
N LEU A 77 -18.36 -6.70 5.46
CA LEU A 77 -16.90 -6.68 5.44
C LEU A 77 -16.37 -5.66 6.44
N LYS A 78 -15.20 -5.95 6.99
CA LYS A 78 -14.50 -5.08 7.95
C LYS A 78 -13.14 -4.70 7.40
N ARG A 79 -12.87 -3.39 7.42
CA ARG A 79 -11.57 -2.82 7.04
C ARG A 79 -10.47 -3.31 7.95
N CYS A 80 -9.32 -3.57 7.36
CA CYS A 80 -8.08 -3.78 8.09
C CYS A 80 -7.76 -2.54 8.93
N ALA A 81 -7.74 -2.67 10.26
CA ALA A 81 -7.48 -1.56 11.16
C ALA A 81 -6.06 -0.95 11.04
N GLY A 82 -5.15 -1.64 10.35
CA GLY A 82 -3.80 -1.14 10.09
C GLY A 82 -3.72 -0.17 8.92
N CYS A 83 -4.14 -0.62 7.73
CA CYS A 83 -3.98 0.13 6.49
C CYS A 83 -5.26 0.81 6.01
N GLY A 84 -6.45 0.36 6.43
CA GLY A 84 -7.73 0.89 5.98
C GLY A 84 -8.11 0.60 4.52
N MET A 85 -7.25 -0.09 3.76
CA MET A 85 -7.33 -0.26 2.29
C MET A 85 -7.68 -1.68 1.84
N VAL A 86 -7.96 -2.59 2.77
CA VAL A 86 -8.30 -3.98 2.46
C VAL A 86 -9.39 -4.46 3.42
N ASP A 87 -10.33 -5.22 2.89
CA ASP A 87 -11.53 -5.67 3.59
C ASP A 87 -11.59 -7.19 3.78
N TYR A 88 -12.16 -7.61 4.92
CA TYR A 88 -12.34 -9.03 5.26
C TYR A 88 -13.73 -9.30 5.82
N CYS A 89 -14.35 -10.40 5.39
CA CYS A 89 -15.63 -10.83 5.96
C CYS A 89 -15.48 -11.45 7.35
N SER A 90 -14.27 -11.89 7.73
CA SER A 90 -14.01 -12.52 9.03
C SER A 90 -12.54 -12.42 9.45
N LYS A 91 -12.27 -12.67 10.74
CA LYS A 91 -10.88 -12.71 11.27
C LYS A 91 -10.09 -13.88 10.68
N GLU A 92 -10.77 -14.96 10.32
CA GLU A 92 -10.19 -16.14 9.70
C GLU A 92 -9.69 -15.80 8.30
N CYS A 93 -10.50 -15.09 7.50
CA CYS A 93 -10.08 -14.56 6.20
C CYS A 93 -8.88 -13.61 6.32
N GLN A 94 -8.88 -12.72 7.33
CA GLN A 94 -7.74 -11.84 7.58
C GLN A 94 -6.46 -12.61 7.92
N LYS A 95 -6.55 -13.63 8.78
CA LYS A 95 -5.39 -14.46 9.16
C LYS A 95 -4.87 -15.28 7.98
N ALA A 96 -5.76 -15.83 7.16
CA ALA A 96 -5.41 -16.63 5.99
C ALA A 96 -4.60 -15.79 4.98
N GLN A 97 -5.03 -14.56 4.71
CA GLN A 97 -4.32 -13.67 3.77
C GLN A 97 -3.11 -12.96 4.38
N TRP A 98 -2.92 -13.00 5.71
CA TRP A 98 -1.96 -12.13 6.41
C TRP A 98 -0.53 -12.23 5.87
N LYS A 99 -0.08 -13.41 5.43
CA LYS A 99 1.27 -13.59 4.87
C LYS A 99 1.48 -12.72 3.63
N GLN A 100 0.50 -12.65 2.73
CA GLN A 100 0.52 -11.85 1.51
C GLN A 100 0.24 -10.36 1.80
N HIS A 101 -0.71 -10.08 2.71
CA HIS A 101 -1.13 -8.71 3.01
C HIS A 101 -0.10 -7.93 3.86
N LYS A 102 0.61 -8.59 4.77
CA LYS A 102 1.48 -7.93 5.77
C LYS A 102 2.52 -6.97 5.16
N PRO A 103 3.26 -7.31 4.09
CA PRO A 103 4.22 -6.40 3.47
C PRO A 103 3.55 -5.10 2.98
N PHE A 104 2.41 -5.19 2.28
CA PHE A 104 1.63 -4.03 1.86
C PHE A 104 1.08 -3.24 3.06
N CYS A 105 0.52 -3.94 4.05
CA CYS A 105 -0.01 -3.34 5.28
C CYS A 105 1.06 -2.53 6.01
N HIS A 106 2.29 -3.03 6.08
CA HIS A 106 3.41 -2.34 6.69
C HIS A 106 3.89 -1.15 5.86
N MET A 107 3.97 -1.31 4.53
CA MET A 107 4.34 -0.26 3.59
C MET A 107 3.45 0.99 3.75
N THR A 108 2.14 0.79 3.70
CA THR A 108 1.13 1.85 3.86
C THR A 108 1.14 2.55 5.22
N GLN A 109 1.65 1.89 6.27
CA GLN A 109 1.71 2.43 7.63
C GLN A 109 3.03 3.13 7.95
N GLY A 110 4.03 3.11 7.05
CA GLY A 110 5.37 3.57 7.38
C GLY A 110 6.08 2.68 8.40
N LYS A 111 5.77 1.38 8.42
CA LYS A 111 6.31 0.38 9.37
C LYS A 111 7.25 -0.58 8.66
N GLY A 112 8.26 -1.08 9.38
CA GLY A 112 9.20 -2.09 8.85
C GLY A 112 10.33 -1.46 8.03
N ARG A 113 10.86 -2.16 7.03
CA ARG A 113 11.88 -1.59 6.13
C ARG A 113 11.19 -1.02 4.88
N PRO A 114 11.69 0.08 4.28
CA PRO A 114 11.13 0.62 3.03
C PRO A 114 11.08 -0.43 1.91
N ASN A 115 12.08 -1.32 1.85
CA ASN A 115 12.12 -2.43 0.90
C ASN A 115 11.28 -3.66 1.26
N GLY A 116 10.53 -3.62 2.37
CA GLY A 116 9.83 -4.79 2.89
C GLY A 116 8.76 -5.35 1.94
N TYR A 117 8.10 -4.50 1.16
CA TYR A 117 7.11 -4.94 0.18
C TYR A 117 7.74 -5.69 -0.99
N LEU A 118 8.75 -5.11 -1.65
CA LEU A 118 9.43 -5.71 -2.79
C LEU A 118 10.27 -6.94 -2.39
N THR A 119 10.89 -6.93 -1.21
CA THR A 119 11.65 -8.09 -0.68
C THR A 119 10.77 -9.32 -0.45
N ALA A 120 9.46 -9.13 -0.28
CA ALA A 120 8.52 -10.24 -0.09
C ALA A 120 8.07 -10.91 -1.40
N GLN A 121 8.44 -10.36 -2.56
CA GLN A 121 8.03 -10.83 -3.88
C GLN A 121 9.11 -11.74 -4.50
N ALA A 122 8.70 -12.58 -5.44
CA ALA A 122 9.65 -13.29 -6.31
C ALA A 122 10.42 -12.28 -7.19
N PRO A 123 11.69 -12.53 -7.54
CA PRO A 123 12.49 -11.61 -8.36
C PRO A 123 11.79 -11.18 -9.65
N GLU A 124 11.20 -12.11 -10.39
CA GLU A 124 10.52 -11.84 -11.66
C GLU A 124 9.28 -10.95 -11.46
N GLN A 125 8.53 -11.20 -10.39
CA GLN A 125 7.36 -10.39 -10.02
C GLN A 125 7.78 -8.99 -9.57
N LEU A 126 8.92 -8.86 -8.87
CA LEU A 126 9.47 -7.57 -8.46
C LEU A 126 9.79 -6.70 -9.68
N LEU A 127 10.48 -7.24 -10.68
CA LEU A 127 10.81 -6.49 -11.89
C LEU A 127 9.53 -5.98 -12.56
N ARG A 128 8.51 -6.85 -12.66
CA ARG A 128 7.19 -6.46 -13.20
C ARG A 128 6.51 -5.37 -12.37
N LEU A 129 6.55 -5.45 -11.04
CA LEU A 129 6.00 -4.43 -10.15
C LEU A 129 6.70 -3.07 -10.35
N LEU A 130 8.01 -3.04 -10.58
CA LEU A 130 8.73 -1.79 -10.87
C LEU A 130 8.27 -1.16 -12.18
N VAL A 131 8.06 -1.97 -13.22
CA VAL A 131 7.57 -1.46 -14.52
C VAL A 131 6.12 -1.03 -14.44
N ASP A 132 5.25 -1.83 -13.83
CA ASP A 132 3.83 -1.51 -13.71
C ASP A 132 3.60 -0.32 -12.76
N ALA A 133 4.45 -0.11 -11.74
CA ALA A 133 4.39 1.09 -10.89
C ALA A 133 4.76 2.34 -11.69
N TYR A 134 5.76 2.23 -12.58
CA TYR A 134 6.10 3.30 -13.51
C TYR A 134 4.93 3.62 -14.45
N ARG A 135 4.36 2.60 -15.10
CA ARG A 135 3.25 2.75 -16.06
C ARG A 135 2.01 3.37 -15.40
N LEU A 136 1.63 2.85 -14.23
CA LEU A 136 0.47 3.36 -13.49
C LEU A 136 0.69 4.82 -13.06
N ARG A 137 1.89 5.17 -12.58
CA ARG A 137 2.23 6.56 -12.26
C ARG A 137 2.09 7.45 -13.49
N THR A 138 2.71 7.09 -14.61
CA THR A 138 2.64 7.90 -15.84
C THR A 138 1.21 8.13 -16.33
N GLU A 139 0.34 7.14 -16.16
CA GLU A 139 -1.06 7.23 -16.55
C GLU A 139 -1.86 8.16 -15.63
N VAL A 140 -1.72 8.01 -14.31
CA VAL A 140 -2.40 8.85 -13.31
C VAL A 140 -1.97 10.31 -13.46
N ASP A 141 -0.66 10.56 -13.50
CA ASP A 141 -0.08 11.88 -13.65
C ASP A 141 -0.53 12.59 -14.94
N HIS A 142 -0.61 11.85 -16.05
CA HIS A 142 -1.12 12.38 -17.31
C HIS A 142 -2.61 12.72 -17.23
N SER A 143 -3.41 11.90 -16.55
CA SER A 143 -4.84 12.14 -16.39
C SER A 143 -5.15 13.36 -15.52
N ASP A 144 -4.28 13.67 -14.55
CA ASP A 144 -4.41 14.82 -13.66
C ASP A 144 -3.87 16.13 -14.28
N GLY A 145 -3.04 16.05 -15.33
CA GLY A 145 -2.68 17.18 -16.21
C GLY A 145 -1.75 18.25 -15.62
N ASP A 146 -1.42 18.17 -14.32
CA ASP A 146 -0.62 19.17 -13.61
C ASP A 146 0.83 18.74 -13.33
N CYS A 147 1.19 17.47 -13.55
CA CYS A 147 2.51 16.91 -13.22
C CYS A 147 2.91 15.77 -14.16
N ASP A 148 3.59 16.03 -15.29
CA ASP A 148 4.05 14.96 -16.19
C ASP A 148 5.27 14.21 -15.63
N HIS A 149 5.10 13.23 -14.72
CA HIS A 149 6.19 12.30 -14.37
C HIS A 149 6.25 11.10 -15.31
N GLY A 150 7.18 11.20 -16.25
CA GLY A 150 7.60 10.14 -17.15
C GLY A 150 6.93 10.19 -18.51
N VAL A 151 7.10 9.14 -19.31
CA VAL A 151 6.71 9.15 -20.73
C VAL A 151 5.51 8.22 -20.95
N TYR A 152 4.33 8.82 -21.16
CA TYR A 152 3.11 8.09 -21.49
C TYR A 152 3.01 7.86 -23.01
N TYR A 153 2.87 6.61 -23.44
CA TYR A 153 2.61 6.27 -24.83
C TYR A 153 1.12 6.06 -25.06
N ASN A 154 0.50 6.94 -25.85
CA ASN A 154 -0.89 6.76 -26.26
C ASN A 154 -0.93 5.92 -27.55
N ALA A 155 -1.27 4.63 -27.40
CA ALA A 155 -1.34 3.68 -28.51
C ALA A 155 -2.41 4.03 -29.56
N GLU A 156 -3.50 4.69 -29.18
CA GLU A 156 -4.58 5.08 -30.08
C GLU A 156 -4.17 6.22 -31.01
N THR A 157 -3.39 7.16 -30.49
CA THR A 157 -2.96 8.36 -31.23
C THR A 157 -1.57 8.21 -31.85
N GLY A 158 -0.79 7.21 -31.42
CA GLY A 158 0.59 6.98 -31.85
C GLY A 158 1.52 8.18 -31.58
N ARG A 159 1.15 9.06 -30.64
CA ARG A 159 1.86 10.32 -30.37
C ARG A 159 2.25 10.44 -28.91
N TRP A 160 3.38 11.10 -28.71
CA TRP A 160 3.86 11.52 -27.40
C TRP A 160 3.11 12.76 -26.89
N PRO A 161 2.79 12.85 -25.58
CA PRO A 161 2.27 14.06 -24.97
C PRO A 161 3.24 15.25 -25.15
N LYS A 162 2.71 16.45 -25.39
CA LYS A 162 3.52 17.68 -25.39
C LYS A 162 3.84 18.08 -23.95
N GLY A 163 5.11 18.26 -23.60
CA GLY A 163 5.51 18.86 -22.31
C GLY A 163 6.34 17.98 -21.37
N VAL A 164 6.70 16.75 -21.78
CA VAL A 164 7.51 15.80 -20.98
C VAL A 164 8.71 16.46 -20.28
N VAL A 165 8.59 16.60 -18.95
CA VAL A 165 9.55 17.35 -18.11
C VAL A 165 10.87 16.61 -17.92
N TRP A 166 10.82 15.27 -17.87
CA TRP A 166 11.97 14.48 -17.44
C TRP A 166 12.87 14.06 -18.63
N ALA A 167 12.30 13.73 -19.79
CA ALA A 167 13.02 12.98 -20.83
C ALA A 167 13.06 13.59 -22.24
N GLN A 168 12.36 14.69 -22.50
CA GLN A 168 12.20 15.23 -23.87
C GLN A 168 11.75 14.16 -24.90
N GLY A 169 11.05 13.10 -24.46
CA GLY A 169 10.60 11.99 -25.32
C GLY A 169 11.49 10.74 -25.35
N ASP A 170 12.59 10.68 -24.59
CA ASP A 170 13.44 9.48 -24.48
C ASP A 170 12.98 8.56 -23.33
N ALA A 171 12.15 7.57 -23.65
CA ALA A 171 11.65 6.58 -22.68
C ALA A 171 12.78 5.77 -21.99
N TYR A 172 13.92 5.57 -22.66
CA TYR A 172 15.05 4.84 -22.07
C TYR A 172 15.73 5.67 -20.98
N ALA A 173 16.02 6.94 -21.27
CA ALA A 173 16.57 7.85 -20.28
C ALA A 173 15.61 8.06 -19.09
N ASP A 174 14.31 8.05 -19.36
CA ASP A 174 13.29 8.20 -18.32
C ASP A 174 13.17 7.01 -17.38
N PHE A 175 13.11 5.80 -17.95
CA PHE A 175 13.02 4.61 -17.13
C PHE A 175 14.31 4.38 -16.31
N GLN A 176 15.47 4.76 -16.83
CA GLN A 176 16.70 4.76 -16.04
C GLN A 176 16.64 5.71 -14.83
N ARG A 177 16.12 6.93 -14.99
CA ARG A 177 15.90 7.84 -13.86
C ARG A 177 14.94 7.28 -12.83
N TRP A 178 13.88 6.59 -13.28
CA TRP A 178 12.99 5.87 -12.38
C TRP A 178 13.74 4.82 -11.54
N LEU A 179 14.62 4.03 -12.17
CA LEU A 179 15.44 3.04 -11.44
C LEU A 179 16.43 3.71 -10.48
N ASP A 180 17.03 4.84 -10.85
CA ASP A 180 17.89 5.63 -9.95
C ASP A 180 17.13 6.05 -8.69
N LEU A 181 15.90 6.56 -8.87
CA LEU A 181 15.04 6.95 -7.75
C LEU A 181 14.64 5.74 -6.88
N CYS A 182 14.41 4.56 -7.48
CA CYS A 182 14.15 3.33 -6.72
C CYS A 182 15.33 2.94 -5.84
N GLU A 183 16.55 3.03 -6.36
CA GLU A 183 17.79 2.76 -5.62
C GLU A 183 17.99 3.76 -4.48
N GLU A 184 17.79 5.05 -4.74
CA GLU A 184 17.89 6.10 -3.71
C GLU A 184 16.81 6.00 -2.63
N ALA A 185 15.59 5.58 -2.98
CA ALA A 185 14.48 5.42 -2.05
C ALA A 185 14.66 4.20 -1.11
N ALA A 186 15.69 3.38 -1.34
CA ALA A 186 15.97 2.16 -0.59
C ALA A 186 14.77 1.20 -0.52
N VAL A 187 13.94 1.18 -1.57
CA VAL A 187 12.80 0.27 -1.71
C VAL A 187 13.18 -1.08 -2.32
N LEU A 188 14.40 -1.19 -2.86
CA LEU A 188 14.88 -2.40 -3.51
C LEU A 188 15.49 -3.41 -2.51
N PRO A 189 15.42 -4.72 -2.80
CA PRO A 189 16.00 -5.75 -1.96
C PRO A 189 17.52 -5.69 -1.89
N GLU A 190 18.10 -6.31 -0.86
CA GLU A 190 19.55 -6.35 -0.65
C GLU A 190 20.31 -7.08 -1.77
N TRP A 191 19.63 -7.97 -2.51
CA TRP A 191 20.21 -8.70 -3.63
C TRP A 191 20.20 -7.92 -4.95
N TRP A 192 19.54 -6.77 -5.05
CA TRP A 192 19.48 -5.98 -6.29
C TRP A 192 20.87 -5.52 -6.73
N ARG A 193 21.27 -5.88 -7.94
CA ARG A 193 22.56 -5.52 -8.56
C ARG A 193 22.35 -4.97 -9.97
N PHE A 194 23.48 -4.67 -10.60
CA PHE A 194 23.52 -4.13 -11.95
C PHE A 194 22.81 -5.07 -12.96
N GLU A 195 22.96 -6.39 -12.81
CA GLU A 195 22.33 -7.38 -13.66
C GLU A 195 20.81 -7.30 -13.60
N ASP A 196 20.23 -7.25 -12.39
CA ASP A 196 18.78 -7.12 -12.19
C ASP A 196 18.25 -5.78 -12.72
N ARG A 197 19.03 -4.71 -12.54
CA ARG A 197 18.73 -3.39 -13.11
C ARG A 197 18.65 -3.45 -14.63
N MET A 198 19.61 -4.09 -15.28
CA MET A 198 19.65 -4.22 -16.73
C MET A 198 18.53 -5.12 -17.24
N GLU A 199 18.19 -6.19 -16.52
CA GLU A 199 17.04 -7.04 -16.85
C GLU A 199 15.72 -6.27 -16.76
N CYS A 200 15.52 -5.52 -15.66
CA CYS A 200 14.35 -4.66 -15.48
C CYS A 200 14.22 -3.64 -16.62
N LEU A 201 15.34 -2.99 -16.97
CA LEU A 201 15.39 -1.99 -18.03
C LEU A 201 15.09 -2.62 -19.40
N ALA A 202 15.67 -3.79 -19.70
CA ALA A 202 15.44 -4.50 -20.95
C ALA A 202 13.96 -4.89 -21.11
N MET A 203 13.35 -5.45 -20.07
CA MET A 203 11.92 -5.77 -20.06
C MET A 203 11.04 -4.52 -20.23
N ALA A 204 11.39 -3.42 -19.56
CA ALA A 204 10.62 -2.19 -19.61
C ALA A 204 10.60 -1.56 -21.01
N ILE A 205 11.72 -1.57 -21.72
CA ILE A 205 11.86 -0.88 -23.01
C ILE A 205 11.65 -1.78 -24.23
N ASP A 206 11.35 -3.07 -24.03
CA ASP A 206 11.17 -4.02 -25.11
C ASP A 206 10.01 -3.58 -26.02
N LYS A 207 10.30 -3.51 -27.33
CA LYS A 207 9.35 -3.12 -28.39
C LYS A 207 8.81 -4.31 -29.16
N GLY A 208 9.13 -5.54 -28.74
CA GLY A 208 8.58 -6.75 -29.32
C GLY A 208 7.05 -6.77 -29.23
N GLU A 209 6.40 -7.37 -30.22
CA GLU A 209 4.94 -7.47 -30.28
C GLU A 209 4.35 -8.26 -29.09
N GLU A 210 5.16 -9.12 -28.45
CA GLU A 210 4.76 -9.93 -27.29
C GLU A 210 5.11 -9.30 -25.93
N ALA A 211 5.73 -8.11 -25.91
CA ALA A 211 6.25 -7.47 -24.69
C ALA A 211 5.14 -6.82 -23.83
N LYS A 212 4.36 -7.64 -23.12
CA LYS A 212 3.23 -7.21 -22.28
C LYS A 212 3.65 -6.37 -21.07
N GLU A 213 4.87 -6.57 -20.59
CA GLU A 213 5.50 -5.86 -19.48
C GLU A 213 6.11 -4.51 -19.90
N SER A 214 6.01 -4.13 -21.16
CA SER A 214 6.67 -2.95 -21.70
C SER A 214 5.99 -1.62 -21.33
N VAL A 215 6.77 -0.57 -21.15
CA VAL A 215 6.27 0.81 -20.97
C VAL A 215 5.62 1.38 -22.24
N TRP A 216 5.84 0.72 -23.39
CA TRP A 216 5.17 1.05 -24.65
C TRP A 216 3.72 0.57 -24.72
N GLN A 217 3.26 -0.18 -23.70
CA GLN A 217 1.90 -0.70 -23.62
C GLN A 217 1.15 -0.02 -22.47
N THR A 218 -0.15 0.24 -22.64
CA THR A 218 -1.01 0.72 -21.54
C THR A 218 -1.23 -0.39 -20.51
N LEU A 219 -1.31 -0.03 -19.24
CA LEU A 219 -1.56 -0.99 -18.17
C LEU A 219 -3.07 -1.12 -17.96
N ASP A 220 -3.64 -2.27 -18.30
CA ASP A 220 -5.04 -2.53 -18.01
C ASP A 220 -5.24 -2.70 -16.48
N GLN A 221 -5.76 -1.64 -15.86
CA GLN A 221 -6.01 -1.60 -14.41
C GLN A 221 -7.06 -2.62 -13.97
N ALA A 222 -7.99 -3.04 -14.85
CA ALA A 222 -9.02 -4.02 -14.52
C ALA A 222 -8.43 -5.44 -14.36
N GLU A 223 -7.37 -5.74 -15.10
CA GLU A 223 -6.71 -7.05 -15.10
C GLU A 223 -5.58 -7.16 -14.08
N LEU A 224 -5.28 -6.10 -13.32
CA LEU A 224 -4.21 -6.11 -12.31
C LEU A 224 -4.37 -7.24 -11.28
N VAL A 225 -5.59 -7.45 -10.80
CA VAL A 225 -5.87 -8.48 -9.79
C VAL A 225 -5.57 -9.88 -10.36
N THR A 226 -5.99 -10.15 -11.59
CA THR A 226 -5.72 -11.41 -12.30
C THR A 226 -4.22 -11.59 -12.55
N ARG A 227 -3.55 -10.52 -12.99
CA ARG A 227 -2.10 -10.48 -13.30
C ARG A 227 -1.23 -10.80 -12.09
N TYR A 228 -1.70 -10.47 -10.88
CA TYR A 228 -0.98 -10.66 -9.63
C TYR A 228 -1.68 -11.66 -8.70
N GLU A 229 -2.10 -12.79 -9.25
CA GLU A 229 -2.57 -13.98 -8.51
C GLU A 229 -3.73 -13.69 -7.52
N GLY A 230 -4.62 -12.76 -7.86
CA GLY A 230 -5.76 -12.39 -7.04
C GLY A 230 -5.46 -11.36 -5.95
N ASP A 231 -4.27 -10.74 -5.94
CA ASP A 231 -3.94 -9.70 -4.97
C ASP A 231 -4.72 -8.40 -5.25
N ALA A 232 -5.86 -8.24 -4.56
CA ALA A 232 -6.69 -7.05 -4.64
C ALA A 232 -5.99 -5.76 -4.16
N SER A 233 -4.86 -5.86 -3.45
CA SER A 233 -4.11 -4.70 -2.97
C SER A 233 -3.05 -4.19 -3.96
N VAL A 234 -2.82 -4.90 -5.07
CA VAL A 234 -1.67 -4.61 -5.95
C VAL A 234 -1.74 -3.20 -6.56
N ARG A 235 -2.91 -2.73 -7.01
CA ARG A 235 -3.06 -1.37 -7.54
C ARG A 235 -2.64 -0.32 -6.50
N SER A 236 -3.15 -0.46 -5.27
CA SER A 236 -2.78 0.41 -4.15
C SER A 236 -1.29 0.33 -3.84
N ALA A 237 -0.70 -0.87 -3.92
CA ALA A 237 0.72 -1.07 -3.67
C ALA A 237 1.59 -0.37 -4.73
N LEU A 238 1.23 -0.47 -6.02
CA LEU A 238 1.92 0.21 -7.12
C LEU A 238 1.91 1.73 -6.94
N LEU A 239 0.76 2.30 -6.59
CA LEU A 239 0.63 3.74 -6.35
C LEU A 239 1.46 4.22 -5.14
N VAL A 240 1.38 3.50 -4.02
CA VAL A 240 2.17 3.82 -2.82
C VAL A 240 3.67 3.68 -3.11
N LEU A 241 4.08 2.64 -3.83
CA LEU A 241 5.48 2.45 -4.23
C LEU A 241 5.95 3.59 -5.14
N ALA A 242 5.15 3.99 -6.13
CA ALA A 242 5.48 5.11 -7.00
C ALA A 242 5.72 6.39 -6.20
N GLU A 243 4.81 6.77 -5.30
CA GLU A 243 4.97 7.98 -4.48
C GLU A 243 6.16 7.88 -3.51
N LEU A 244 6.47 6.69 -2.98
CA LEU A 244 7.69 6.47 -2.18
C LEU A 244 8.98 6.70 -2.98
N VAL A 245 8.94 6.50 -4.30
CA VAL A 245 10.10 6.64 -5.19
C VAL A 245 10.22 8.07 -5.73
N VAL A 246 9.15 8.60 -6.33
CA VAL A 246 9.17 9.91 -7.02
C VAL A 246 8.70 11.06 -6.13
N GLY A 247 7.93 10.79 -5.08
CA GLY A 247 7.19 11.81 -4.34
C GLY A 247 5.82 12.12 -4.94
N TYR A 248 5.16 13.12 -4.37
CA TYR A 248 3.81 13.53 -4.76
C TYR A 248 3.86 14.83 -5.56
N GLU A 249 3.24 14.86 -6.76
CA GLU A 249 3.10 16.07 -7.59
C GLU A 249 4.40 16.88 -7.78
N GLY A 250 5.54 16.22 -7.98
CA GLY A 250 6.82 16.91 -8.19
C GLY A 250 7.36 17.66 -6.96
N LYS A 251 6.72 17.52 -5.80
CA LYS A 251 7.14 18.13 -4.52
C LYS A 251 8.27 17.33 -3.84
N GLY A 252 8.81 16.35 -4.56
CA GLY A 252 9.87 15.47 -4.11
C GLY A 252 9.39 14.39 -3.13
N ARG A 253 10.27 13.41 -2.92
CA ARG A 253 10.02 12.23 -2.11
C ARG A 253 9.63 12.61 -0.67
N ALA A 254 8.65 11.92 -0.11
CA ALA A 254 8.28 12.11 1.29
C ALA A 254 9.48 11.76 2.19
N VAL A 255 9.98 12.73 2.96
CA VAL A 255 11.09 12.53 3.92
C VAL A 255 10.61 12.46 5.37
N ASN A 256 9.37 12.88 5.62
CA ASN A 256 8.68 12.78 6.91
C ASN A 256 7.17 12.88 6.72
N ASP A 257 6.41 12.61 7.79
CA ASP A 257 4.95 12.65 7.77
C ASP A 257 4.36 14.06 7.76
N LYS A 258 5.16 15.14 7.83
CA LYS A 258 4.59 16.50 7.79
C LYS A 258 3.81 16.72 6.51
N TRP A 259 4.30 16.14 5.41
CA TRP A 259 3.63 16.19 4.13
C TRP A 259 2.27 15.48 4.22
N TYR A 260 2.23 14.25 4.76
CA TYR A 260 1.00 13.47 4.96
C TYR A 260 -0.03 14.22 5.82
N VAL A 261 0.41 14.77 6.96
CA VAL A 261 -0.47 15.49 7.89
C VAL A 261 -1.03 16.75 7.25
N LYS A 262 -0.19 17.56 6.60
CA LYS A 262 -0.64 18.75 5.89
C LYS A 262 -1.62 18.43 4.78
N PHE A 263 -1.36 17.36 4.03
CA PHE A 263 -2.24 16.90 2.97
C PHE A 263 -3.60 16.47 3.54
N SER A 264 -3.63 15.66 4.61
CA SER A 264 -4.89 15.28 5.25
C SER A 264 -5.66 16.48 5.81
N GLU A 265 -4.97 17.40 6.50
CA GLU A 265 -5.59 18.62 7.04
C GLU A 265 -6.15 19.50 5.92
N ASN A 266 -5.44 19.62 4.79
CA ASN A 266 -5.92 20.38 3.64
C ASN A 266 -7.20 19.76 3.06
N LEU A 267 -7.24 18.44 2.85
CA LEU A 267 -8.44 17.77 2.33
C LEU A 267 -9.64 17.86 3.28
N ASP A 268 -9.41 17.87 4.59
CA ASP A 268 -10.48 18.02 5.58
C ASP A 268 -11.06 19.46 5.58
N LEU A 269 -10.24 20.46 5.25
CA LEU A 269 -10.65 21.87 5.14
C LEU A 269 -11.24 22.24 3.77
N HIS A 270 -11.00 21.42 2.74
CA HIS A 270 -11.38 21.66 1.35
C HIS A 270 -12.27 20.51 0.82
N PRO A 271 -13.57 20.47 1.19
CA PRO A 271 -14.48 19.40 0.80
C PRO A 271 -14.65 19.25 -0.72
N GLU A 272 -14.50 20.34 -1.48
CA GLU A 272 -14.48 20.34 -2.94
C GLU A 272 -13.32 19.52 -3.52
N GLU A 273 -12.13 19.62 -2.91
CA GLU A 273 -10.94 18.89 -3.35
C GLU A 273 -11.04 17.42 -2.97
N ARG A 274 -11.59 17.14 -1.77
CA ARG A 274 -11.92 15.78 -1.36
C ARG A 274 -12.93 15.14 -2.31
N ALA A 275 -13.95 15.88 -2.74
CA ALA A 275 -14.94 15.41 -3.72
C ALA A 275 -14.32 15.18 -5.11
N ARG A 276 -13.38 16.04 -5.54
CA ARG A 276 -12.63 15.87 -6.78
C ARG A 276 -11.84 14.56 -6.78
N LEU A 277 -11.10 14.28 -5.72
CA LEU A 277 -10.30 13.05 -5.59
C LEU A 277 -11.17 11.78 -5.55
N LEU A 278 -12.32 11.84 -4.88
CA LEU A 278 -13.23 10.70 -4.78
C LEU A 278 -14.16 10.53 -6.00
N LYS A 279 -14.13 11.46 -6.96
CA LYS A 279 -15.07 11.51 -8.09
C LYS A 279 -15.17 10.17 -8.83
N GLY A 280 -14.04 9.54 -9.14
CA GLY A 280 -14.03 8.24 -9.82
C GLY A 280 -14.71 7.13 -9.01
N SER A 281 -14.51 7.11 -7.68
CA SER A 281 -15.17 6.16 -6.79
C SER A 281 -16.68 6.42 -6.70
N VAL A 282 -17.10 7.69 -6.68
CA VAL A 282 -18.51 8.11 -6.69
C VAL A 282 -19.20 7.66 -7.99
N GLU A 283 -18.55 7.89 -9.14
CA GLU A 283 -19.07 7.46 -10.45
C GLU A 283 -19.17 5.94 -10.56
N ALA A 284 -18.17 5.21 -10.04
CA ALA A 284 -18.21 3.75 -9.97
C ALA A 284 -19.37 3.24 -9.10
N VAL A 285 -19.63 3.88 -7.96
CA VAL A 285 -20.79 3.56 -7.10
C VAL A 285 -22.09 3.81 -7.84
N ARG A 286 -22.25 5.00 -8.43
CA ARG A 286 -23.45 5.36 -9.18
C ARG A 286 -23.76 4.34 -10.28
N ARG A 287 -22.75 4.00 -11.10
CA ARG A 287 -22.88 3.01 -12.17
C ARG A 287 -23.28 1.63 -11.64
N ALA A 288 -22.64 1.15 -10.58
CA ALA A 288 -22.96 -0.16 -10.01
C ALA A 288 -24.39 -0.24 -9.47
N PHE A 289 -24.92 0.86 -8.92
CA PHE A 289 -26.30 0.94 -8.46
C PHE A 289 -27.28 1.01 -9.64
N GLU A 290 -26.98 1.80 -10.67
CA GLU A 290 -27.76 1.88 -11.91
C GLU A 290 -27.88 0.51 -12.61
N ASP A 291 -26.77 -0.23 -12.73
CA ASP A 291 -26.73 -1.57 -13.33
C ASP A 291 -27.61 -2.58 -12.55
N GLN A 292 -27.83 -2.33 -11.25
CA GLN A 292 -28.73 -3.14 -10.40
C GLN A 292 -30.16 -2.59 -10.30
N GLY A 293 -30.48 -1.49 -11.00
CA GLY A 293 -31.78 -0.81 -10.89
C GLY A 293 -32.05 -0.19 -9.52
N LEU A 294 -31.00 0.07 -8.74
CA LEU A 294 -31.05 0.68 -7.41
C LEU A 294 -30.70 2.17 -7.51
N LYS A 295 -31.34 3.00 -6.67
CA LYS A 295 -30.89 4.38 -6.45
C LYS A 295 -29.96 4.41 -5.25
N ASP A 296 -28.88 5.18 -5.32
CA ASP A 296 -27.99 5.39 -4.19
C ASP A 296 -28.79 5.98 -3.02
N LYS A 297 -28.74 5.29 -1.87
CA LYS A 297 -29.49 5.69 -0.66
C LYS A 297 -28.68 6.63 0.24
N VAL A 298 -27.41 6.88 -0.06
CA VAL A 298 -26.50 7.65 0.80
C VAL A 298 -26.58 9.15 0.53
N GLU A 299 -26.88 9.59 -0.70
CA GLU A 299 -27.17 11.01 -1.03
C GLU A 299 -28.35 11.57 -0.19
N GLY A 300 -29.25 10.72 0.31
CA GLY A 300 -30.38 11.13 1.15
C GLY A 300 -30.03 11.57 2.58
N LYS A 301 -28.87 11.18 3.12
CA LYS A 301 -28.51 11.52 4.52
C LYS A 301 -27.78 12.86 4.67
N GLN A 302 -27.01 13.28 3.66
CA GLN A 302 -26.32 14.57 3.70
C GLN A 302 -27.27 15.76 3.51
N ASN A 303 -28.38 15.56 2.80
CA ASN A 303 -29.39 16.60 2.62
C ASN A 303 -30.34 16.76 3.83
N GLU A 304 -30.60 15.70 4.60
CA GLU A 304 -31.47 15.78 5.79
C GLU A 304 -30.80 16.44 7.02
N GLU A 305 -29.47 16.46 7.11
CA GLU A 305 -28.74 17.18 8.15
C GLU A 305 -28.59 18.69 7.84
N GLY A 306 -28.62 19.07 6.55
CA GLY A 306 -28.66 20.48 6.12
C GLY A 306 -30.01 21.16 6.33
N ASP A 307 -31.11 20.42 6.17
CA ASP A 307 -32.48 20.93 6.33
C ASP A 307 -32.97 21.01 7.79
N LYS A 308 -32.24 20.41 8.74
CA LYS A 308 -32.52 20.55 10.19
C LYS A 308 -31.73 21.68 10.86
N ALA A 309 -30.86 22.36 10.12
CA ALA A 309 -30.06 23.48 10.58
C ALA A 309 -30.47 24.84 9.96
N SER A 310 -31.62 24.89 9.26
CA SER A 310 -32.22 26.11 8.70
C SER A 310 -33.50 26.50 9.43
#